data_AF-A0A242M450-F1
#
_entry.id   AF-A0A242M450-F1
#
_cell.length_a   1.000
_cell.length_b   1.000
_cell.length_c   1.000
_cell.angle_alpha   90.00
_cell.angle_beta   90.00
_cell.angle_gamma   90.00
#
_symmetry.space_group_name_H-M   'P 1'
#
loop_
_entity.id
_entity.type
_entity.pdbx_description
1 polymer ?
#
loop_
_entity_poly.entity_id
_entity_poly.type
_entity_poly.pdbx_seq_one_letter_code
_entity_poly.pdbx_strand_id
1 'polypeptide(L)'
;MLMTDGYSAWRTLKGATHFGCIAHARRLFVDAHKGQKKKTGGRALQALEYFKALYHVETLARTELPDGDTQADYTYRLRQQHSAPLLEAVKTWLDTQAPHVLPESLLGKAISYTRNQWKYLSRYVIDGRAPADNNILKRDIRPFATARNSWLFADTVAGAKASAMVYSLVLTCRACKVEPYAYLHHVLNELPQRAPGADIGDLLPFNFAKRTQLATTHV
;
A
#
# COMPACT_ATOMS: atom_id res chain seq x y z
N MET A 1 -1.37 5.34 9.47
CA MET A 1 -2.07 4.36 8.62
C MET A 1 -1.11 3.23 8.26
N LEU A 2 -1.59 1.99 8.16
CA LEU A 2 -0.78 0.83 7.76
C LEU A 2 -1.53 -0.02 6.73
N MET A 3 -1.05 -0.06 5.48
CA MET A 3 -1.66 -0.84 4.39
C MET A 3 -0.92 -2.17 4.17
N THR A 4 -1.52 -3.28 4.61
CA THR A 4 -0.87 -4.61 4.60
C THR A 4 -1.83 -5.73 4.21
N ASP A 5 -1.35 -6.97 4.26
CA ASP A 5 -2.20 -8.15 4.12
C ASP A 5 -3.07 -8.40 5.37
N GLY A 6 -3.69 -9.58 5.41
CA GLY A 6 -4.58 -10.00 6.48
C GLY A 6 -3.89 -10.62 7.70
N TYR A 7 -2.56 -10.49 7.84
CA TYR A 7 -1.86 -11.10 8.97
C TYR A 7 -2.30 -10.47 10.30
N SER A 8 -2.67 -11.30 11.28
CA SER A 8 -3.31 -10.86 12.51
C SER A 8 -2.42 -9.97 13.37
N ALA A 9 -1.09 -10.14 13.29
CA ALA A 9 -0.14 -9.33 14.06
C ALA A 9 -0.24 -7.84 13.76
N TRP A 10 -0.66 -7.42 12.56
CA TRP A 10 -0.84 -6.00 12.26
C TRP A 10 -1.89 -5.31 13.15
N ARG A 11 -2.79 -6.09 13.75
CA ARG A 11 -3.87 -5.62 14.62
C ARG A 11 -3.40 -5.37 16.06
N THR A 12 -2.19 -5.79 16.42
CA THR A 12 -1.62 -5.58 17.76
C THR A 12 -0.79 -4.29 17.86
N LEU A 13 -0.52 -3.63 16.73
CA LEU A 13 0.26 -2.41 16.68
C LEU A 13 -0.52 -1.21 17.24
N LYS A 14 0.04 -0.55 18.25
CA LYS A 14 -0.51 0.70 18.82
C LYS A 14 -0.11 1.90 17.95
N GLY A 15 -1.02 2.87 17.80
CA GLY A 15 -0.77 4.11 17.06
C GLY A 15 -0.92 4.02 15.53
N ALA A 16 -1.20 2.83 14.98
CA ALA A 16 -1.44 2.64 13.55
C ALA A 16 -2.83 2.07 13.29
N THR A 17 -3.59 2.72 12.41
CA THR A 17 -4.83 2.15 11.88
C THR A 17 -4.50 1.22 10.72
N HIS A 18 -4.90 -0.06 10.83
CA HIS A 18 -4.71 -1.09 9.80
C HIS A 18 -5.74 -0.96 8.66
N PHE A 19 -5.25 -1.02 7.43
CA PHE A 19 -5.99 -1.03 6.16
C PHE A 19 -5.60 -2.30 5.40
N GLY A 20 -6.59 -2.94 4.78
CA GLY A 20 -6.41 -4.19 4.06
C GLY A 20 -6.11 -3.95 2.58
N CYS A 21 -5.07 -4.60 2.08
CA CYS A 21 -4.64 -4.46 0.69
C CYS A 21 -5.49 -5.33 -0.24
N ILE A 22 -6.30 -4.69 -1.09
CA ILE A 22 -7.25 -5.37 -1.99
C ILE A 22 -6.56 -6.29 -3.01
N ALA A 23 -5.30 -6.02 -3.35
CA ALA A 23 -4.52 -6.86 -4.24
C ALA A 23 -4.34 -8.30 -3.69
N HIS A 24 -4.30 -8.49 -2.37
CA HIS A 24 -4.23 -9.83 -1.76
C HIS A 24 -5.53 -10.61 -1.96
N ALA A 25 -6.68 -9.97 -1.71
CA ALA A 25 -7.98 -10.57 -1.95
C ALA A 25 -8.14 -10.92 -3.44
N ARG A 26 -7.85 -9.97 -4.33
CA ARG A 26 -7.90 -10.17 -5.79
C ARG A 26 -7.02 -11.35 -6.24
N ARG A 27 -5.81 -11.51 -5.68
CA ARG A 27 -4.90 -12.60 -6.05
C ARG A 27 -5.53 -13.98 -5.81
N LEU A 28 -6.24 -14.17 -4.71
CA LEU A 28 -6.93 -15.43 -4.42
C LEU A 28 -8.00 -15.76 -5.47
N PHE A 29 -8.72 -14.75 -5.96
CA PHE A 29 -9.67 -14.93 -7.06
C PHE A 29 -8.99 -15.18 -8.41
N VAL A 30 -7.83 -14.58 -8.66
CA VAL A 30 -7.00 -14.91 -9.84
C VAL A 30 -6.57 -16.37 -9.79
N ASP A 31 -6.08 -16.85 -8.64
CA ASP A 31 -5.64 -18.23 -8.48
C ASP A 31 -6.83 -19.21 -8.59
N ALA A 32 -7.98 -18.87 -7.99
CA ALA A 32 -9.22 -19.62 -8.17
C ALA A 32 -9.67 -19.69 -9.64
N HIS A 33 -9.57 -18.58 -10.38
CA HIS A 33 -9.91 -18.54 -11.79
C HIS A 33 -8.95 -19.39 -12.65
N LYS A 34 -7.64 -19.34 -12.38
CA LYS A 34 -6.64 -20.18 -13.07
C LYS A 34 -6.87 -21.67 -12.84
N GLY A 35 -7.33 -22.05 -11.65
CA GLY A 35 -7.64 -23.44 -11.30
C GLY A 35 -8.95 -23.98 -11.88
N GLN A 36 -9.78 -23.15 -12.52
CA GLN A 36 -11.03 -23.60 -13.14
C GLN A 36 -10.80 -24.26 -14.50
N LYS A 37 -11.43 -25.42 -14.73
CA LYS A 37 -11.45 -26.10 -16.04
C LYS A 37 -12.13 -25.25 -17.11
N LYS A 38 -13.23 -24.57 -16.77
CA LYS A 38 -13.95 -23.64 -17.65
C LYS A 38 -13.65 -22.20 -17.22
N LYS A 39 -13.01 -21.44 -18.11
CA LYS A 39 -12.57 -20.06 -17.85
C LYS A 39 -13.63 -18.99 -18.17
N THR A 40 -14.82 -19.37 -18.63
CA THR A 40 -15.88 -18.43 -19.00
C THR A 40 -17.04 -18.47 -18.01
N GLY A 41 -17.52 -17.29 -17.59
CA GLY A 41 -18.76 -17.11 -16.79
C GLY A 41 -18.70 -17.64 -15.35
N GLY A 42 -17.52 -17.89 -14.79
CA GLY A 42 -17.39 -18.42 -13.42
C GLY A 42 -17.46 -17.34 -12.34
N ARG A 43 -17.90 -17.72 -11.12
CA ARG A 43 -17.93 -16.85 -9.92
C ARG A 43 -16.59 -16.12 -9.65
N ALA A 44 -15.46 -16.79 -9.93
CA ALA A 44 -14.14 -16.17 -9.79
C ALA A 44 -13.95 -14.99 -10.76
N LEU A 45 -14.41 -15.12 -12.01
CA LEU A 45 -14.36 -14.05 -13.01
C LEU A 45 -15.28 -12.89 -12.61
N GLN A 46 -16.48 -13.19 -12.11
CA GLN A 46 -17.39 -12.15 -11.58
C GLN A 46 -16.73 -11.34 -10.44
N ALA A 47 -16.03 -12.01 -9.53
CA ALA A 47 -15.25 -11.34 -8.49
C ALA A 47 -14.17 -10.42 -9.10
N LEU A 48 -13.47 -10.89 -10.13
CA LEU A 48 -12.42 -10.12 -10.79
C LEU A 48 -12.95 -8.88 -11.51
N GLU A 49 -14.16 -8.93 -12.08
CA GLU A 49 -14.80 -7.75 -12.67
C GLU A 49 -15.15 -6.70 -11.59
N TYR A 50 -15.57 -7.12 -10.40
CA TYR A 50 -15.72 -6.18 -9.28
C TYR A 50 -14.40 -5.51 -8.89
N PHE A 51 -13.31 -6.27 -8.74
CA PHE A 51 -12.00 -5.69 -8.44
C PHE A 51 -11.52 -4.77 -9.55
N LYS A 52 -11.76 -5.12 -10.81
CA LYS A 52 -11.44 -4.28 -11.97
C LYS A 52 -12.20 -2.95 -11.91
N ALA A 53 -13.48 -2.96 -11.57
CA ALA A 53 -14.26 -1.75 -11.40
C ALA A 53 -13.75 -0.88 -10.23
N LEU A 54 -13.35 -1.48 -9.09
CA LEU A 54 -12.71 -0.74 -8.00
C LEU A 54 -11.40 -0.07 -8.46
N TYR A 55 -10.55 -0.80 -9.19
CA TYR A 55 -9.31 -0.26 -9.74
C TYR A 55 -9.52 0.78 -10.83
N HIS A 56 -10.65 0.74 -11.54
CA HIS A 56 -11.01 1.77 -12.49
C HIS A 56 -11.25 3.11 -11.78
N VAL A 57 -11.95 3.10 -10.64
CA VAL A 57 -12.12 4.32 -9.81
C VAL A 57 -10.77 4.87 -9.34
N GLU A 58 -9.84 3.99 -8.91
CA GLU A 58 -8.49 4.41 -8.51
C GLU A 58 -7.65 4.95 -9.68
N THR A 59 -7.94 4.51 -10.91
CA THR A 59 -7.32 5.05 -12.12
C THR A 59 -7.88 6.43 -12.44
N LEU A 60 -9.20 6.60 -12.35
CA LEU A 60 -9.87 7.90 -12.52
C LEU A 60 -9.40 8.91 -11.48
N ALA A 61 -9.17 8.48 -10.24
CA ALA A 61 -8.64 9.38 -9.21
C ALA A 61 -7.26 9.95 -9.58
N ARG A 62 -6.48 9.28 -10.43
CA ARG A 62 -5.13 9.73 -10.83
C ARG A 62 -5.10 10.61 -12.08
N THR A 63 -6.26 10.92 -12.67
CA THR A 63 -6.35 11.82 -13.82
C THR A 63 -6.18 13.28 -13.38
N GLU A 64 -6.35 14.21 -14.32
CA GLU A 64 -6.32 15.65 -14.01
C GLU A 64 -7.28 16.00 -12.88
N LEU A 65 -6.77 16.81 -11.95
CA LEU A 65 -7.48 17.29 -10.79
C LEU A 65 -8.38 18.47 -11.20
N PRO A 66 -9.61 18.53 -10.66
CA PRO A 66 -10.41 19.75 -10.74
C PRO A 66 -9.67 20.92 -10.09
N ASP A 67 -9.84 22.12 -10.63
CA ASP A 67 -9.26 23.34 -10.05
C ASP A 67 -9.71 23.53 -8.60
N GLY A 68 -8.73 23.76 -7.72
CA GLY A 68 -8.96 24.00 -6.28
C GLY A 68 -9.10 22.75 -5.41
N ASP A 69 -9.07 21.55 -5.98
CA ASP A 69 -9.14 20.29 -5.23
C ASP A 69 -7.75 19.77 -4.84
N THR A 70 -7.64 19.22 -3.62
CA THR A 70 -6.50 18.36 -3.31
C THR A 70 -6.73 16.96 -3.88
N GLN A 71 -5.65 16.25 -4.22
CA GLN A 71 -5.71 14.85 -4.65
C GLN A 71 -6.46 13.97 -3.65
N ALA A 72 -6.31 14.22 -2.35
CA ALA A 72 -6.98 13.46 -1.32
C ALA A 72 -8.50 13.68 -1.36
N ASP A 73 -8.94 14.94 -1.48
CA ASP A 73 -10.37 15.27 -1.47
C ASP A 73 -11.06 14.76 -2.73
N TYR A 74 -10.44 14.93 -3.90
CA TYR A 74 -10.94 14.40 -5.16
C TYR A 74 -11.08 12.88 -5.13
N THR A 75 -10.03 12.18 -4.66
CA THR A 75 -10.04 10.72 -4.51
C THR A 75 -11.13 10.26 -3.55
N TYR A 76 -11.30 10.95 -2.41
CA TYR A 76 -12.35 10.63 -1.45
C TYR A 76 -13.74 10.76 -2.08
N ARG A 77 -14.05 11.86 -2.78
CA ARG A 77 -15.34 12.07 -3.45
C ARG A 77 -15.64 10.97 -4.47
N LEU A 78 -14.70 10.65 -5.36
CA LEU A 78 -14.85 9.56 -6.32
C LEU A 78 -15.12 8.21 -5.64
N ARG A 79 -14.42 7.93 -4.54
CA ARG A 79 -14.63 6.70 -3.78
C ARG A 79 -16.00 6.65 -3.12
N GLN A 80 -16.49 7.76 -2.56
CA GLN A 80 -17.84 7.80 -1.99
C GLN A 80 -18.91 7.61 -3.08
N GLN A 81 -18.73 8.22 -4.25
CA GLN A 81 -19.69 8.12 -5.35
C GLN A 81 -19.70 6.74 -6.02
N HIS A 82 -18.53 6.10 -6.18
CA HIS A 82 -18.39 4.89 -6.99
C HIS A 82 -17.90 3.67 -6.20
N SER A 83 -16.82 3.79 -5.44
CA SER A 83 -16.22 2.64 -4.74
C SER A 83 -17.06 2.14 -3.57
N ALA A 84 -17.66 3.03 -2.78
CA ALA A 84 -18.48 2.67 -1.62
C ALA A 84 -19.72 1.81 -2.02
N PRO A 85 -20.58 2.22 -2.96
CA PRO A 85 -21.70 1.37 -3.39
C PRO A 85 -21.22 0.07 -4.06
N LEU A 86 -20.10 0.12 -4.79
CA LEU A 86 -19.51 -1.08 -5.40
C LEU A 86 -19.02 -2.07 -4.35
N LEU A 87 -18.42 -1.60 -3.26
CA LEU A 87 -18.01 -2.45 -2.14
C LEU A 87 -19.23 -3.11 -1.48
N GLU A 88 -20.32 -2.38 -1.26
CA GLU A 88 -21.55 -2.97 -0.71
C GLU A 88 -22.13 -4.06 -1.63
N ALA A 89 -22.11 -3.84 -2.95
CA ALA A 89 -22.49 -4.85 -3.93
C ALA A 89 -21.58 -6.10 -3.87
N VAL A 90 -20.26 -5.89 -3.74
CA VAL A 90 -19.29 -6.99 -3.55
C VAL A 90 -19.56 -7.75 -2.25
N LYS A 91 -19.84 -7.05 -1.14
CA LYS A 91 -20.12 -7.71 0.14
C LYS A 91 -21.35 -8.59 0.06
N THR A 92 -22.43 -8.03 -0.49
CA THR A 92 -23.69 -8.74 -0.72
C THR A 92 -23.44 -9.98 -1.57
N TRP A 93 -22.72 -9.82 -2.69
CA TRP A 93 -22.37 -10.94 -3.56
C TRP A 93 -21.55 -12.01 -2.82
N LEU A 94 -20.52 -11.64 -2.06
CA LEU A 94 -19.70 -12.57 -1.29
C LEU A 94 -20.53 -13.38 -0.29
N ASP A 95 -21.45 -12.74 0.41
CA ASP A 95 -22.33 -13.40 1.39
C ASP A 95 -23.32 -14.33 0.70
N THR A 96 -23.86 -13.94 -0.46
CA THR A 96 -24.72 -14.82 -1.27
C THR A 96 -23.95 -16.03 -1.81
N GLN A 97 -22.69 -15.87 -2.24
CA GLN A 97 -21.93 -16.98 -2.79
C GLN A 97 -21.38 -17.95 -1.74
N ALA A 98 -21.15 -17.49 -0.50
CA ALA A 98 -20.49 -18.28 0.54
C ALA A 98 -21.14 -19.65 0.84
N PRO A 99 -22.48 -19.79 0.91
CA PRO A 99 -23.14 -21.08 1.12
C PRO A 99 -23.04 -22.03 -0.08
N HIS A 100 -22.72 -21.53 -1.27
CA HIS A 100 -22.76 -22.29 -2.53
C HIS A 100 -21.38 -22.72 -3.04
N VAL A 101 -20.35 -22.61 -2.19
CA VAL A 101 -18.97 -22.99 -2.52
C VAL A 101 -18.41 -23.93 -1.46
N LEU A 102 -17.64 -24.93 -1.91
CA LEU A 102 -16.92 -25.80 -0.99
C LEU A 102 -15.84 -24.97 -0.28
N PRO A 103 -15.81 -24.93 1.07
CA PRO A 103 -14.87 -24.10 1.83
C PRO A 103 -13.40 -24.32 1.46
N GLU A 104 -13.02 -25.58 1.22
CA GLU A 104 -11.63 -25.96 0.90
C GLU A 104 -11.22 -25.73 -0.56
N SER A 105 -12.18 -25.43 -1.44
CA SER A 105 -11.86 -25.07 -2.82
C SER A 105 -11.12 -23.73 -2.90
N LEU A 106 -10.35 -23.49 -3.97
CA LEU A 106 -9.68 -22.21 -4.18
C LEU A 106 -10.66 -21.02 -4.12
N LEU A 107 -11.86 -21.19 -4.67
CA LEU A 107 -12.91 -20.16 -4.62
C LEU A 107 -13.47 -20.00 -3.20
N GLY A 108 -13.70 -21.09 -2.47
CA GLY A 108 -14.14 -21.06 -1.07
C GLY A 108 -13.14 -20.32 -0.19
N LYS A 109 -11.85 -20.60 -0.35
CA LYS A 109 -10.75 -19.90 0.34
C LYS A 109 -10.71 -18.41 -0.02
N ALA A 110 -10.87 -18.05 -1.29
CA ALA A 110 -10.93 -16.66 -1.73
C ALA A 110 -12.10 -15.88 -1.11
N ILE A 111 -13.31 -16.46 -1.12
CA ILE A 111 -14.51 -15.87 -0.53
C ILE A 111 -14.35 -15.75 0.99
N SER A 112 -13.93 -16.82 1.66
CA SER A 112 -13.73 -16.84 3.12
C SER A 112 -12.71 -15.79 3.56
N TYR A 113 -11.55 -15.73 2.92
CA TYR A 113 -10.54 -14.72 3.19
C TYR A 113 -11.09 -13.30 3.03
N THR A 114 -11.76 -13.02 1.90
CA THR A 114 -12.25 -11.67 1.59
C THR A 114 -13.32 -11.23 2.59
N ARG A 115 -14.23 -12.13 2.97
CA ARG A 115 -15.25 -11.86 4.01
C ARG A 115 -14.61 -11.59 5.37
N ASN A 116 -13.64 -12.41 5.78
CA ASN A 116 -12.96 -12.26 7.08
C ASN A 116 -12.12 -10.98 7.17
N GLN A 117 -11.61 -10.49 6.04
CA GLN A 117 -10.83 -9.26 5.98
C GLN A 117 -11.65 -8.02 5.59
N TRP A 118 -12.97 -8.16 5.38
CA TRP A 118 -13.81 -7.13 4.79
C TRP A 118 -13.68 -5.76 5.46
N LYS A 119 -13.75 -5.72 6.81
CA LYS A 119 -13.59 -4.51 7.62
C LYS A 119 -12.31 -3.71 7.29
N TYR A 120 -11.24 -4.39 6.91
CA TYR A 120 -9.96 -3.76 6.57
C TYR A 120 -9.87 -3.44 5.09
N LEU A 121 -10.36 -4.34 4.24
CA LEU A 121 -10.36 -4.20 2.78
C LEU A 121 -11.25 -3.04 2.31
N SER A 122 -12.38 -2.78 2.95
CA SER A 122 -13.27 -1.67 2.59
C SER A 122 -12.80 -0.32 3.12
N ARG A 123 -11.90 -0.31 4.13
CA ARG A 123 -11.56 0.90 4.88
C ARG A 123 -10.92 2.00 4.05
N TYR A 124 -10.23 1.68 2.96
CA TYR A 124 -9.52 2.69 2.16
C TYR A 124 -10.45 3.78 1.59
N VAL A 125 -11.75 3.52 1.48
CA VAL A 125 -12.70 4.54 0.99
C VAL A 125 -12.97 5.68 1.96
N ILE A 126 -12.65 5.52 3.25
CA ILE A 126 -12.92 6.55 4.26
C ILE A 126 -11.89 7.68 4.25
N ASP A 127 -10.75 7.50 3.59
CA ASP A 127 -9.66 8.47 3.54
C ASP A 127 -9.02 8.46 2.14
N GLY A 128 -9.14 9.58 1.42
CA GLY A 128 -8.58 9.72 0.07
C GLY A 128 -7.05 9.65 0.01
N ARG A 129 -6.36 9.77 1.15
CA ARG A 129 -4.90 9.58 1.26
C ARG A 129 -4.53 8.09 1.35
N ALA A 130 -5.48 7.23 1.72
CA ALA A 130 -5.24 5.80 1.80
C ALA A 130 -5.03 5.23 0.39
N PRO A 131 -3.95 4.48 0.12
CA PRO A 131 -3.87 3.72 -1.11
C PRO A 131 -4.85 2.54 -1.02
N ALA A 132 -5.33 2.02 -2.16
CA ALA A 132 -6.15 0.81 -2.18
C ALA A 132 -5.31 -0.48 -1.97
N ASP A 133 -4.02 -0.45 -2.32
CA ASP A 133 -3.09 -1.55 -2.14
C ASP A 133 -1.67 -1.05 -1.79
N ASN A 134 -0.78 -2.00 -1.46
CA ASN A 134 0.62 -1.72 -1.16
C ASN A 134 1.58 -2.18 -2.27
N ASN A 135 1.13 -2.26 -3.52
CA ASN A 135 1.95 -2.81 -4.62
C ASN A 135 3.19 -1.96 -4.89
N ILE A 136 3.09 -0.62 -4.75
CA ILE A 136 4.25 0.28 -4.87
C ILE A 136 5.29 -0.09 -3.81
N LEU A 137 4.90 -0.13 -2.53
CA LEU A 137 5.82 -0.50 -1.45
C LEU A 137 6.43 -1.89 -1.64
N LYS A 138 5.65 -2.87 -2.10
CA LYS A 138 6.14 -4.22 -2.39
C LYS A 138 7.16 -4.25 -3.53
N ARG A 139 6.91 -3.50 -4.61
CA ARG A 139 7.86 -3.36 -5.71
C ARG A 139 9.17 -2.73 -5.21
N ASP A 140 9.02 -1.75 -4.34
CA ASP A 140 10.11 -0.92 -3.84
C ASP A 140 11.01 -1.65 -2.84
N ILE A 141 10.43 -2.50 -1.99
CA ILE A 141 11.19 -3.35 -1.05
C ILE A 141 11.71 -4.65 -1.69
N ARG A 142 11.24 -5.02 -2.88
CA ARG A 142 11.62 -6.28 -3.53
C ARG A 142 13.13 -6.47 -3.69
N PRO A 143 13.93 -5.47 -4.13
CA PRO A 143 15.38 -5.61 -4.23
C PRO A 143 16.01 -6.01 -2.89
N PHE A 144 15.59 -5.39 -1.78
CA PHE A 144 16.02 -5.76 -0.44
C PHE A 144 15.61 -7.19 -0.09
N ALA A 145 14.33 -7.52 -0.29
CA ALA A 145 13.77 -8.82 0.09
C ALA A 145 14.45 -9.99 -0.65
N THR A 146 14.91 -9.76 -1.88
CA THR A 146 15.69 -10.73 -2.66
C THR A 146 17.17 -10.73 -2.25
N ALA A 147 17.79 -9.55 -2.12
CA ALA A 147 19.23 -9.43 -1.85
C ALA A 147 19.61 -9.92 -0.44
N ARG A 148 18.74 -9.77 0.56
CA ARG A 148 19.02 -10.20 1.94
C ARG A 148 19.34 -11.69 2.06
N ASN A 149 18.84 -12.53 1.15
CA ASN A 149 19.16 -13.95 1.12
C ASN A 149 20.62 -14.24 0.74
N SER A 150 21.32 -13.23 0.20
CA SER A 150 22.72 -13.27 -0.18
C SER A 150 23.62 -12.45 0.74
N TRP A 151 23.10 -11.91 1.84
CA TRP A 151 23.87 -11.10 2.78
C TRP A 151 24.20 -11.90 4.03
N LEU A 152 25.50 -12.13 4.24
CA LEU A 152 26.07 -12.91 5.35
C LEU A 152 25.60 -12.46 6.75
N PHE A 153 25.15 -11.22 6.92
CA PHE A 153 24.82 -10.62 8.22
C PHE A 153 23.33 -10.27 8.40
N ALA A 154 22.47 -10.70 7.46
CA ALA A 154 21.02 -10.51 7.56
C ALA A 154 20.31 -11.59 8.44
N ASP A 155 21.04 -12.21 9.38
CA ASP A 155 20.56 -13.31 10.23
C ASP A 155 20.40 -12.92 11.72
N THR A 156 20.82 -11.71 12.11
CA THR A 156 20.68 -11.24 13.49
C THR A 156 19.58 -10.19 13.64
N VAL A 157 18.96 -10.11 14.82
CA VAL A 157 17.97 -9.07 15.15
C VAL A 157 18.58 -7.67 15.01
N ALA A 158 19.86 -7.51 15.40
CA ALA A 158 20.59 -6.25 15.24
C ALA A 158 20.78 -5.88 13.76
N GLY A 159 21.20 -6.83 12.92
CA GLY A 159 21.34 -6.64 11.48
C GLY A 159 20.01 -6.31 10.78
N ALA A 160 18.92 -6.98 11.19
CA ALA A 160 17.58 -6.69 10.71
C ALA A 160 17.12 -5.26 11.09
N LYS A 161 17.38 -4.82 12.33
CA LYS A 161 17.08 -3.45 12.78
C LYS A 161 17.88 -2.40 12.01
N ALA A 162 19.19 -2.60 11.88
CA ALA A 162 20.06 -1.69 11.14
C ALA A 162 19.63 -1.56 9.67
N SER A 163 19.38 -2.69 9.03
CA SER A 163 18.89 -2.72 7.65
C SER A 163 17.55 -2.00 7.49
N ALA A 164 16.60 -2.25 8.40
CA ALA A 164 15.30 -1.58 8.37
C ALA A 164 15.42 -0.06 8.47
N MET A 165 16.30 0.46 9.33
CA MET A 165 16.55 1.90 9.44
C MET A 165 17.11 2.49 8.15
N VAL A 166 18.19 1.92 7.61
CA VAL A 166 18.85 2.42 6.39
C VAL A 166 17.91 2.37 5.19
N TYR A 167 17.23 1.24 4.98
CA TYR A 167 16.28 1.11 3.86
C TYR A 167 15.07 2.04 4.01
N SER A 168 14.60 2.29 5.23
CA SER A 168 13.52 3.26 5.45
C SER A 168 13.95 4.67 5.03
N LEU A 169 15.17 5.09 5.36
CA LEU A 169 15.72 6.38 4.91
C LEU A 169 15.85 6.44 3.39
N VAL A 170 16.51 5.45 2.78
CA VAL A 170 16.73 5.41 1.32
C VAL A 170 15.41 5.37 0.53
N LEU A 171 14.43 4.57 0.97
CA LEU A 171 13.12 4.52 0.33
C LEU A 171 12.33 5.81 0.52
N THR A 172 12.50 6.50 1.66
CA THR A 172 11.91 7.82 1.87
C THR A 172 12.54 8.86 0.94
N CYS A 173 13.86 8.88 0.78
CA CYS A 173 14.53 9.75 -0.21
C CYS A 173 13.96 9.52 -1.61
N ARG A 174 13.83 8.25 -2.02
CA ARG A 174 13.28 7.91 -3.34
C ARG A 174 11.82 8.34 -3.50
N ALA A 175 11.00 8.18 -2.46
CA ALA A 175 9.61 8.66 -2.45
C ALA A 175 9.55 10.19 -2.58
N CYS A 176 10.51 10.91 -2.00
CA CYS A 176 10.67 12.37 -2.11
C CYS A 176 11.41 12.82 -3.38
N LYS A 177 11.79 11.91 -4.27
CA LYS A 177 12.62 12.19 -5.46
C LYS A 177 13.98 12.84 -5.13
N VAL A 178 14.55 12.49 -3.99
CA VAL A 178 15.86 12.94 -3.52
C VAL A 178 16.90 11.84 -3.79
N GLU A 179 18.06 12.24 -4.30
CA GLU A 179 19.20 11.35 -4.47
C GLU A 179 19.74 10.92 -3.08
N PRO A 180 19.72 9.62 -2.74
CA PRO A 180 20.04 9.16 -1.38
C PRO A 180 21.44 9.52 -0.90
N TYR A 181 22.47 9.50 -1.76
CA TYR A 181 23.83 9.82 -1.38
C TYR A 181 23.98 11.30 -0.99
N ALA A 182 23.44 12.21 -1.78
CA ALA A 182 23.43 13.65 -1.50
C ALA A 182 22.73 13.96 -0.17
N TYR A 183 21.59 13.31 0.07
CA TYR A 183 20.89 13.42 1.35
C TYR A 183 21.74 12.90 2.52
N LEU A 184 22.28 11.69 2.42
CA LEU A 184 23.09 11.10 3.50
C LEU A 184 24.34 11.93 3.77
N HIS A 185 25.02 12.40 2.73
CA HIS A 185 26.17 13.28 2.85
C HIS A 185 25.81 14.59 3.57
N HIS A 186 24.67 15.20 3.22
CA HIS A 186 24.18 16.39 3.91
C HIS A 186 23.93 16.12 5.40
N VAL A 187 23.14 15.08 5.71
CA VAL A 187 22.80 14.74 7.11
C VAL A 187 24.05 14.42 7.93
N LEU A 188 24.99 13.64 7.39
CA LEU A 188 26.21 13.25 8.10
C LEU A 188 27.17 14.43 8.31
N ASN A 189 27.12 15.49 7.50
CA ASN A 189 27.90 16.70 7.71
C ASN A 189 27.22 17.66 8.71
N GLU A 190 25.90 17.80 8.66
CA GLU A 190 25.16 18.74 9.49
C GLU A 190 24.93 18.23 10.92
N LEU A 191 24.60 16.94 11.07
CA LEU A 191 24.18 16.38 12.35
C LEU A 191 25.25 16.50 13.45
N PRO A 192 26.56 16.27 13.19
CA PRO A 192 27.60 16.46 14.20
C PRO A 192 27.78 17.90 14.67
N GLN A 193 27.32 18.89 13.88
CA GLN A 193 27.40 20.31 14.24
C GLN A 193 26.24 20.74 15.16
N ARG A 194 25.26 19.86 15.38
CA ARG A 194 24.07 20.16 16.18
C ARG A 194 24.33 19.91 17.66
N ALA A 195 23.77 20.76 18.51
CA ALA A 195 23.73 20.53 19.95
C ALA A 195 22.92 19.25 20.28
N PRO A 196 23.25 18.53 21.36
CA PRO A 196 22.44 17.41 21.83
C PRO A 196 20.97 17.79 22.01
N GLY A 197 20.05 17.03 21.41
CA GLY A 197 18.61 17.28 21.50
C GLY A 197 18.07 18.40 20.61
N ALA A 198 18.89 18.99 19.74
CA ALA A 198 18.42 19.94 18.74
C ALA A 198 17.36 19.31 17.81
N ASP A 199 16.43 20.13 17.33
CA ASP A 199 15.50 19.70 16.29
C ASP A 199 16.29 19.33 15.02
N ILE A 200 15.92 18.17 14.47
CA ILE A 200 16.47 17.63 13.22
C ILE A 200 15.39 17.47 12.15
N GLY A 201 14.22 18.06 12.37
CA GLY A 201 13.12 18.05 11.41
C GLY A 201 13.53 18.60 10.05
N ASP A 202 14.42 19.59 10.01
CA ASP A 202 14.99 20.17 8.79
C ASP A 202 15.82 19.16 7.98
N LEU A 203 16.43 18.18 8.67
CA LEU A 203 17.24 17.13 8.05
C LEU A 203 16.42 15.98 7.48
N LEU A 204 15.08 16.02 7.53
CA LEU A 204 14.25 14.96 6.96
C LEU A 204 14.22 15.02 5.42
N PRO A 205 14.11 13.88 4.71
CA PRO A 205 14.26 13.84 3.24
C PRO A 205 13.29 14.77 2.48
N PHE A 206 12.06 14.94 2.99
CA PHE A 206 11.06 15.80 2.37
C PHE A 206 11.31 17.30 2.57
N ASN A 207 12.10 17.68 3.58
CA ASN A 207 12.54 19.07 3.78
C ASN A 207 13.80 19.37 2.97
N PHE A 208 14.70 18.39 2.82
CA PHE A 208 15.81 18.47 1.88
C PHE A 208 15.32 18.70 0.44
N ALA A 209 14.30 17.95 -0.01
CA ALA A 209 13.71 18.10 -1.33
C ALA A 209 13.24 19.54 -1.63
N LYS A 210 12.55 20.17 -0.66
CA LYS A 210 12.05 21.55 -0.80
C LYS A 210 13.20 22.55 -0.94
N ARG A 211 14.28 22.37 -0.17
CA ARG A 211 15.47 23.22 -0.22
C ARG A 211 16.15 23.16 -1.58
N THR A 212 16.30 21.97 -2.16
CA THR A 212 16.91 21.80 -3.50
C THR A 212 16.04 22.43 -4.59
N GLN A 213 14.71 22.28 -4.52
CA GLN A 213 13.79 22.88 -5.50
C GLN A 213 13.81 24.41 -5.48
N LEU A 214 13.83 25.01 -4.27
CA LEU A 214 13.96 26.47 -4.11
C LEU A 214 15.29 26.99 -4.67
N ALA A 215 16.39 26.26 -4.48
CA ALA A 215 17.70 26.64 -5.01
C ALA A 215 17.76 26.61 -6.55
N THR A 216 17.00 25.73 -7.21
CA THR A 216 16.95 25.63 -8.68
C THR A 216 15.95 26.59 -9.35
N THR A 217 15.03 27.21 -8.59
CA THR A 217 14.00 28.11 -9.16
C THR A 217 14.47 29.57 -9.24
N HIS A 218 15.66 29.87 -8.70
CA HIS A 218 16.28 31.20 -8.70
C HIS A 218 17.47 31.33 -9.67
N VAL A 219 17.50 30.52 -10.73
CA VAL A 219 18.49 30.60 -11.83
C VAL A 219 17.78 30.79 -13.14
#